data_AF-A0A2G8JF51-F1
#
_entry.id   AF-A0A2G8JF51-F1
#
_cell.length_a   1.000
_cell.length_b   1.000
_cell.length_c   1.000
_cell.angle_alpha   90.00
_cell.angle_beta   90.00
_cell.angle_gamma   90.00
#
_symmetry.space_group_name_H-M   'P 1'
#
loop_
_entity.id
_entity.type
_entity.pdbx_description
1 polymer ?
#
loop_
_entity_poly.entity_id
_entity_poly.type
_entity_poly.pdbx_seq_one_letter_code
_entity_poly.pdbx_strand_id
1 'polypeptide(L)'
;LARNPKTDQPLLLFYSLIGNDVCNGHADTIKDMTLPEDMRKRFRSTLQYLDTQLPKGSHVFATGLADGRVLFDTLKDKIHPIGDWRQDITYPDIYNYLNCLESSPCSGWMTTNETLRNFTSERAANLSKVVQEEAKLFKPTNFDVHYMDYNIQRLIQMWTSTGGKAADIIEPVDGFHPSQVANFLLAEYYWEEMNKLVPSLFRKNPHNAEIKKLFGDQGGY
;
A
#
# COMPACT_ATOMS: atom_id res chain seq x y z
N LEU A 1 4.91 -18.09 4.48
CA LEU A 1 5.69 -17.92 3.23
C LEU A 1 6.07 -19.31 2.73
N ALA A 2 5.76 -19.67 1.48
CA ALA A 2 6.18 -20.94 0.89
C ALA A 2 7.50 -20.74 0.15
N ARG A 3 8.62 -20.74 0.89
CA ARG A 3 9.98 -20.64 0.35
C ARG A 3 10.95 -21.49 1.15
N ASN A 4 11.84 -22.19 0.46
CA ASN A 4 12.95 -22.91 1.08
C ASN A 4 14.26 -22.13 0.88
N PRO A 5 14.93 -21.68 1.97
CA PRO A 5 16.11 -20.82 1.88
C PRO A 5 17.33 -21.49 1.22
N LYS A 6 17.33 -22.82 1.06
CA LYS A 6 18.45 -23.59 0.50
C LYS A 6 18.25 -24.03 -0.95
N THR A 7 17.00 -24.10 -1.41
CA THR A 7 16.67 -24.75 -2.70
C THR A 7 15.88 -23.86 -3.66
N ASP A 8 15.21 -22.82 -3.15
CA ASP A 8 14.47 -21.89 -3.99
C ASP A 8 15.33 -20.72 -4.42
N GLN A 9 14.95 -20.09 -5.55
CA GLN A 9 15.56 -18.86 -6.03
C GLN A 9 15.25 -17.67 -5.10
N PRO A 10 16.14 -16.66 -5.03
CA PRO A 10 15.86 -15.41 -4.35
C PRO A 10 14.60 -14.73 -4.88
N LEU A 11 13.98 -13.90 -4.05
CA LEU A 11 12.75 -13.19 -4.41
C LEU A 11 12.81 -11.71 -4.07
N LEU A 12 11.92 -10.97 -4.73
CA LEU A 12 11.49 -9.65 -4.29
C LEU A 12 10.27 -9.85 -3.39
N LEU A 13 10.32 -9.28 -2.19
CA LEU A 13 9.22 -9.30 -1.25
C LEU A 13 8.80 -7.86 -0.96
N PHE A 14 7.51 -7.57 -1.09
CA PHE A 14 6.94 -6.28 -0.74
C PHE A 14 6.24 -6.38 0.63
N TYR A 15 6.67 -5.57 1.59
CA TYR A 15 5.99 -5.41 2.87
C TYR A 15 5.12 -4.16 2.78
N SER A 16 3.82 -4.34 2.52
CA SER A 16 2.90 -3.26 2.18
C SER A 16 1.66 -3.22 3.08
N LEU A 17 1.89 -3.07 4.39
CA LEU A 17 0.82 -2.81 5.36
C LEU A 17 0.48 -1.30 5.37
N ILE A 18 -0.28 -0.87 4.36
CA ILE A 18 -0.42 0.55 4.01
C ILE A 18 -1.50 1.33 4.79
N GLY A 19 -2.27 0.67 5.67
CA GLY A 19 -3.44 1.31 6.29
C GLY A 19 -3.90 0.74 7.63
N ASN A 20 -3.98 -0.59 7.80
CA ASN A 20 -4.63 -1.20 8.98
C ASN A 20 -4.00 -0.88 10.34
N ASP A 21 -2.75 -0.39 10.37
CA ASP A 21 -2.12 0.10 11.60
C ASP A 21 -2.69 1.44 12.08
N VAL A 22 -3.43 2.17 11.23
CA VAL A 22 -4.16 3.40 11.58
C VAL A 22 -5.66 3.32 11.25
N CYS A 23 -6.09 2.28 10.55
CA CYS A 23 -7.47 2.06 10.13
C CYS A 23 -8.14 0.95 10.95
N ASN A 24 -9.26 1.30 11.58
CA ASN A 24 -10.12 0.40 12.32
C ASN A 24 -11.55 0.99 12.37
N GLY A 25 -12.52 0.18 12.81
CA GLY A 25 -13.93 0.58 12.93
C GLY A 25 -14.37 0.97 14.36
N HIS A 26 -13.44 0.99 15.32
CA HIS A 26 -13.78 1.18 16.75
C HIS A 26 -14.26 2.60 17.06
N ALA A 27 -15.12 2.73 18.08
CA ALA A 27 -15.62 4.01 18.55
C ALA A 27 -14.50 5.00 18.96
N ASP A 28 -13.46 4.53 19.66
CA ASP A 28 -12.25 5.30 19.95
C ASP A 28 -11.10 4.87 19.02
N THR A 29 -11.24 5.22 17.75
CA THR A 29 -10.31 4.79 16.69
C THR A 29 -8.84 5.13 16.98
N ILE A 30 -8.58 6.24 17.69
CA ILE A 30 -7.22 6.73 18.00
C ILE A 30 -6.48 5.78 18.93
N LYS A 31 -7.18 5.27 19.95
CA LYS A 31 -6.61 4.37 20.96
C LYS A 31 -6.16 3.04 20.36
N ASP A 32 -6.84 2.59 19.30
CA ASP A 32 -6.58 1.31 18.64
C ASP A 32 -5.60 1.40 17.45
N MET A 33 -5.10 2.61 17.13
CA MET A 33 -4.01 2.76 16.16
C MET A 33 -2.69 2.27 16.75
N THR A 34 -1.90 1.52 15.97
CA THR A 34 -0.56 1.07 16.32
C THR A 34 0.32 2.26 16.74
N LEU A 35 1.06 2.09 17.84
CA LEU A 35 2.02 3.07 18.32
C LEU A 35 3.39 2.90 17.63
N PRO A 36 4.19 3.97 17.46
CA PRO A 36 5.51 3.91 16.84
C PRO A 36 6.45 2.83 17.42
N GLU A 37 6.45 2.64 18.74
CA GLU A 37 7.24 1.62 19.43
C GLU A 37 6.79 0.19 19.09
N ASP A 38 5.48 -0.02 18.94
CA ASP A 38 4.92 -1.31 18.56
C ASP A 38 5.22 -1.62 17.09
N MET A 39 5.08 -0.63 16.20
CA MET A 39 5.48 -0.74 14.80
C MET A 39 6.95 -1.13 14.70
N ARG A 40 7.84 -0.45 15.44
CA ARG A 40 9.28 -0.77 15.46
C ARG A 40 9.53 -2.23 15.87
N LYS A 41 8.92 -2.66 16.98
CA LYS A 41 9.06 -4.01 17.51
C LYS A 41 8.56 -5.07 16.53
N ARG A 42 7.35 -4.88 15.97
CA ARG A 42 6.68 -5.84 15.08
C ARG A 42 7.36 -5.92 13.72
N PHE A 43 7.75 -4.78 13.14
CA PHE A 43 8.45 -4.75 11.87
C PHE A 43 9.83 -5.39 11.98
N ARG A 44 10.62 -5.05 13.01
CA ARG A 44 11.90 -5.72 13.28
C ARG A 44 11.74 -7.24 13.47
N SER A 45 10.73 -7.68 14.22
CA SER A 45 10.45 -9.11 14.39
C SER A 45 10.11 -9.79 13.07
N THR A 46 9.38 -9.12 12.18
CA THR A 46 9.10 -9.62 10.83
C THR A 46 10.38 -9.77 10.03
N LEU A 47 11.27 -8.76 10.03
CA LEU A 47 12.55 -8.82 9.33
C LEU A 47 13.45 -9.95 9.85
N GLN A 48 13.48 -10.16 11.18
CA GLN A 48 14.19 -11.29 11.79
C GLN A 48 13.65 -12.64 11.32
N TYR A 49 12.33 -12.79 11.28
CA TYR A 49 11.71 -14.00 10.74
C TYR A 49 12.07 -14.21 9.27
N LEU A 50 11.94 -13.17 8.44
CA LEU A 50 12.29 -13.24 7.02
C LEU A 50 13.75 -13.65 6.80
N ASP A 51 14.68 -13.24 7.67
CA ASP A 51 16.10 -13.63 7.55
C ASP A 51 16.32 -15.13 7.76
N THR A 52 15.37 -15.84 8.37
CA THR A 52 15.41 -17.31 8.49
C THR A 52 14.79 -18.05 7.30
N GLN A 53 13.99 -17.36 6.48
CA GLN A 53 13.17 -18.00 5.44
C GLN A 53 13.61 -17.66 4.02
N LEU A 54 14.13 -16.45 3.80
CA LEU A 54 14.46 -15.97 2.47
C LEU A 54 15.80 -16.58 1.99
N PRO A 55 15.88 -17.09 0.75
CA PRO A 55 17.15 -17.44 0.14
C PRO A 55 18.08 -16.23 0.03
N LYS A 56 19.39 -16.47 0.17
CA LYS A 56 20.42 -15.44 0.08
C LYS A 56 20.36 -14.69 -1.26
N GLY A 57 20.41 -13.36 -1.20
CA GLY A 57 20.31 -12.47 -2.37
C GLY A 57 18.88 -12.00 -2.67
N SER A 58 17.94 -12.21 -1.73
CA SER A 58 16.59 -11.66 -1.85
C SER A 58 16.58 -10.15 -1.57
N HIS A 59 15.48 -9.48 -1.88
CA HIS A 59 15.30 -8.06 -1.54
C HIS A 59 13.91 -7.85 -0.92
N VAL A 60 13.86 -7.10 0.18
CA VAL A 60 12.62 -6.70 0.84
C VAL A 60 12.40 -5.20 0.62
N PHE A 61 11.29 -4.86 -0.02
CA PHE A 61 10.84 -3.48 -0.22
C PHE A 61 9.69 -3.20 0.74
N ALA A 62 9.97 -2.47 1.82
CA ALA A 62 8.97 -2.02 2.75
C ALA A 62 8.37 -0.69 2.29
N THR A 63 7.05 -0.57 2.34
CA THR A 63 6.36 0.64 1.93
C THR A 63 5.86 1.42 3.13
N GLY A 64 5.89 2.75 3.04
CA GLY A 64 5.18 3.61 3.98
C GLY A 64 3.67 3.36 3.96
N LEU A 65 2.97 3.84 4.98
CA LEU A 65 1.52 3.92 5.03
C LEU A 65 1.01 5.05 4.12
N ALA A 66 -0.24 4.94 3.69
CA ALA A 66 -0.90 5.94 2.89
C ALA A 66 -1.22 7.23 3.67
N ASP A 67 -1.37 8.35 2.95
CA ASP A 67 -2.09 9.53 3.44
C ASP A 67 -3.53 9.46 2.93
N GLY A 68 -4.42 8.92 3.76
CA GLY A 68 -5.81 8.66 3.37
C GLY A 68 -6.73 9.87 3.36
N ARG A 69 -6.26 11.11 3.63
CA ARG A 69 -7.08 12.32 3.48
C ARG A 69 -7.66 12.47 2.08
N VAL A 70 -6.90 11.99 1.10
CA VAL A 70 -7.28 11.92 -0.31
C VAL A 70 -8.65 11.29 -0.53
N LEU A 71 -9.08 10.33 0.31
CA LEU A 71 -10.37 9.66 0.20
C LEU A 71 -11.51 10.65 0.37
N PHE A 72 -11.53 11.35 1.51
CA PHE A 72 -12.57 12.33 1.78
C PHE A 72 -12.49 13.51 0.82
N ASP A 73 -11.28 14.03 0.57
CA ASP A 73 -11.09 15.21 -0.29
C ASP A 73 -11.56 14.97 -1.73
N THR A 74 -11.40 13.73 -2.22
CA THR A 74 -11.79 13.35 -3.58
C THR A 74 -13.26 12.94 -3.71
N LEU A 75 -13.84 12.37 -2.65
CA LEU A 75 -15.16 11.72 -2.71
C LEU A 75 -16.29 12.49 -2.02
N LYS A 76 -16.00 13.49 -1.18
CA LYS A 76 -17.01 14.17 -0.33
C LYS A 76 -18.24 14.71 -1.08
N ASP A 77 -18.08 15.15 -2.32
CA ASP A 77 -19.16 15.74 -3.13
C ASP A 77 -19.74 14.76 -4.16
N LYS A 78 -19.32 13.49 -4.14
CA LYS A 78 -19.75 12.47 -5.11
C LYS A 78 -20.91 11.64 -4.58
N ILE A 79 -21.80 11.29 -5.50
CA ILE A 79 -22.85 10.30 -5.28
C ILE A 79 -22.22 8.91 -5.24
N HIS A 80 -22.53 8.16 -4.19
CA HIS A 80 -22.14 6.77 -4.04
C HIS A 80 -22.96 5.89 -5.00
N PRO A 81 -22.45 4.76 -5.52
CA PRO A 81 -23.19 3.91 -6.46
C PRO A 81 -24.61 3.53 -6.00
N ILE A 82 -24.83 3.33 -4.70
CA ILE A 82 -26.18 3.00 -4.18
C ILE A 82 -27.16 4.19 -4.25
N GLY A 83 -26.66 5.42 -4.28
CA GLY A 83 -27.44 6.64 -4.45
C GLY A 83 -27.59 7.07 -5.91
N ASP A 84 -26.95 6.39 -6.86
CA ASP A 84 -26.85 6.87 -8.24
C ASP A 84 -28.21 6.97 -8.95
N TRP A 85 -29.16 6.09 -8.62
CA TRP A 85 -30.50 6.16 -9.24
C TRP A 85 -31.30 7.40 -8.86
N ARG A 86 -31.22 7.82 -7.59
CA ARG A 86 -32.02 8.94 -7.04
C ARG A 86 -31.20 10.21 -6.78
N GLN A 87 -29.88 10.11 -6.93
CA GLN A 87 -28.90 11.16 -6.64
C GLN A 87 -29.02 11.65 -5.18
N ASP A 88 -29.22 10.73 -4.24
CA ASP A 88 -29.62 11.03 -2.85
C ASP A 88 -28.68 10.48 -1.76
N ILE A 89 -27.60 9.77 -2.13
CA ILE A 89 -26.63 9.22 -1.18
C ILE A 89 -25.21 9.57 -1.64
N THR A 90 -24.51 10.36 -0.83
CA THR A 90 -23.10 10.74 -1.04
C THR A 90 -22.15 9.81 -0.29
N TYR A 91 -20.85 9.84 -0.59
CA TYR A 91 -19.86 9.10 0.20
C TYR A 91 -19.82 9.50 1.69
N PRO A 92 -19.91 10.79 2.08
CA PRO A 92 -20.07 11.17 3.47
C PRO A 92 -21.27 10.52 4.18
N ASP A 93 -22.39 10.31 3.48
CA ASP A 93 -23.55 9.60 4.06
C ASP A 93 -23.21 8.14 4.38
N ILE A 94 -22.50 7.47 3.47
CA ILE A 94 -21.99 6.11 3.69
C ILE A 94 -20.98 6.06 4.84
N TYR A 95 -20.05 7.02 4.89
CA TYR A 95 -19.04 7.08 5.95
C TYR A 95 -19.69 7.26 7.32
N ASN A 96 -20.65 8.17 7.43
CA ASN A 96 -21.41 8.39 8.67
C ASN A 96 -22.21 7.14 9.06
N TYR A 97 -22.87 6.48 8.09
CA TYR A 97 -23.60 5.24 8.32
C TYR A 97 -22.69 4.13 8.85
N LEU A 98 -21.55 3.87 8.21
CA LEU A 98 -20.61 2.82 8.62
C LEU A 98 -19.95 3.13 9.97
N ASN A 99 -19.60 4.38 10.24
CA ASN A 99 -19.05 4.79 11.53
C ASN A 99 -20.09 4.63 12.66
N CYS A 100 -21.38 4.90 12.39
CA CYS A 100 -22.46 4.68 13.36
C CYS A 100 -22.64 3.19 13.72
N LEU A 101 -22.32 2.30 12.78
CA LEU A 101 -22.39 0.85 12.99
C LEU A 101 -21.09 0.24 13.53
N GLU A 102 -20.06 1.06 13.75
CA GLU A 102 -18.70 0.61 14.11
C GLU A 102 -18.14 -0.43 13.13
N SER A 103 -18.53 -0.31 11.85
CA SER A 103 -18.17 -1.24 10.78
C SER A 103 -17.41 -0.56 9.64
N SER A 104 -16.96 0.68 9.85
CA SER A 104 -16.12 1.40 8.89
C SER A 104 -14.77 0.71 8.77
N PRO A 105 -14.24 0.50 7.55
CA PRO A 105 -12.90 -0.05 7.39
C PRO A 105 -11.81 0.92 7.86
N CYS A 106 -12.11 2.22 7.96
CA CYS A 106 -11.19 3.21 8.48
C CYS A 106 -11.91 4.46 9.03
N SER A 107 -12.41 4.39 10.26
CA SER A 107 -13.09 5.51 10.93
C SER A 107 -12.23 6.78 11.02
N GLY A 108 -10.91 6.63 11.05
CA GLY A 108 -9.96 7.75 11.10
C GLY A 108 -9.93 8.62 9.85
N TRP A 109 -10.00 8.04 8.64
CA TRP A 109 -9.97 8.79 7.37
C TRP A 109 -11.35 8.94 6.72
N MET A 110 -12.23 7.96 6.86
CA MET A 110 -13.59 7.97 6.32
C MET A 110 -14.54 8.64 7.30
N THR A 111 -14.33 9.94 7.53
CA THR A 111 -15.10 10.73 8.48
C THR A 111 -15.19 12.18 8.02
N THR A 112 -16.28 12.85 8.35
CA THR A 112 -16.44 14.30 8.12
C THR A 112 -15.57 15.14 9.05
N ASN A 113 -15.08 14.56 10.16
CA ASN A 113 -14.22 15.23 11.13
C ASN A 113 -12.79 15.41 10.60
N GLU A 114 -12.45 16.60 10.13
CA GLU A 114 -11.14 16.93 9.58
C GLU A 114 -9.99 16.77 10.60
N THR A 115 -10.22 17.14 11.86
CA THR A 115 -9.22 16.98 12.93
C THR A 115 -8.83 15.51 13.07
N LEU A 116 -9.79 14.60 13.02
CA LEU A 116 -9.54 13.16 13.09
C LEU A 116 -8.79 12.65 11.84
N ARG A 117 -9.15 13.12 10.64
CA ARG A 117 -8.42 12.76 9.40
C ARG A 117 -6.97 13.23 9.46
N ASN A 118 -6.72 14.44 9.96
CA ASN A 118 -5.37 14.98 10.11
C ASN A 118 -4.55 14.20 11.13
N PHE A 119 -5.13 13.87 12.29
CA PHE A 119 -4.45 13.04 13.30
C PHE A 119 -4.11 11.64 12.77
N THR A 120 -5.04 10.99 12.07
CA THR A 120 -4.82 9.66 11.46
C THR A 120 -3.65 9.70 10.47
N SER A 121 -3.56 10.77 9.66
CA SER A 121 -2.49 10.97 8.69
C SER A 121 -1.15 11.26 9.35
N GLU A 122 -1.14 12.03 10.44
CA GLU A 122 0.05 12.26 11.25
C GLU A 122 0.56 10.94 11.87
N ARG A 123 -0.34 10.12 12.41
CA ARG A 123 0.03 8.79 12.90
C ARG A 123 0.62 7.94 11.77
N ALA A 124 -0.01 7.90 10.60
CA ALA A 124 0.49 7.15 9.46
C ALA A 124 1.90 7.59 9.05
N ALA A 125 2.15 8.90 8.97
CA ALA A 125 3.48 9.46 8.69
C ALA A 125 4.53 9.07 9.74
N ASN A 126 4.16 9.09 11.02
CA ASN A 126 5.03 8.65 12.11
C ASN A 126 5.39 7.16 12.00
N LEU A 127 4.41 6.30 11.66
CA LEU A 127 4.66 4.87 11.46
C LEU A 127 5.51 4.60 10.22
N SER A 128 5.27 5.30 9.10
CA SER A 128 6.11 5.24 7.90
C SER A 128 7.56 5.59 8.19
N LYS A 129 7.79 6.64 9.00
CA LYS A 129 9.14 7.02 9.45
C LYS A 129 9.82 5.91 10.24
N VAL A 130 9.10 5.24 11.14
CA VAL A 130 9.64 4.09 11.88
C VAL A 130 10.04 2.95 10.94
N VAL A 131 9.21 2.61 9.96
CA VAL A 131 9.52 1.57 8.96
C VAL A 131 10.78 1.96 8.16
N GLN A 132 10.86 3.23 7.73
CA GLN A 132 12.02 3.76 7.02
C GLN A 132 13.31 3.70 7.87
N GLU A 133 13.24 4.08 9.13
CA GLU A 133 14.37 4.02 10.07
C GLU A 133 14.85 2.59 10.28
N GLU A 134 13.92 1.67 10.56
CA GLU A 134 14.25 0.27 10.77
C GLU A 134 14.80 -0.42 9.52
N ALA A 135 14.29 -0.09 8.33
CA ALA A 135 14.86 -0.59 7.07
C ALA A 135 16.33 -0.21 6.90
N LYS A 136 16.74 0.98 7.36
CA LYS A 136 18.14 1.44 7.33
C LYS A 136 19.00 0.78 8.41
N LEU A 137 18.43 0.56 9.60
CA LEU A 137 19.13 0.05 10.78
C LEU A 137 19.33 -1.46 10.76
N PHE A 138 18.34 -2.21 10.28
CA PHE A 138 18.39 -3.67 10.27
C PHE A 138 19.46 -4.17 9.30
N LYS A 139 20.27 -5.15 9.74
CA LYS A 139 21.37 -5.76 8.96
C LYS A 139 21.12 -7.26 8.80
N PRO A 140 20.23 -7.66 7.89
CA PRO A 140 19.97 -9.06 7.55
C PRO A 140 21.17 -9.74 6.89
N THR A 141 21.17 -11.07 6.86
CA THR A 141 22.20 -11.88 6.20
C THR A 141 21.79 -12.39 4.82
N ASN A 142 20.49 -12.59 4.59
CA ASN A 142 19.97 -13.24 3.38
C ASN A 142 19.32 -12.29 2.37
N PHE A 143 19.06 -11.03 2.73
CA PHE A 143 18.40 -10.08 1.85
C PHE A 143 18.87 -8.65 2.10
N ASP A 144 18.51 -7.70 1.25
CA ASP A 144 18.63 -6.27 1.56
C ASP A 144 17.26 -5.68 1.89
N VAL A 145 17.20 -4.71 2.79
CA VAL A 145 15.96 -3.98 3.14
C VAL A 145 15.99 -2.60 2.51
N HIS A 146 14.92 -2.29 1.77
CA HIS A 146 14.70 -1.01 1.11
C HIS A 146 13.39 -0.40 1.60
N TYR A 147 13.30 0.93 1.54
CA TYR A 147 12.09 1.66 1.88
C TYR A 147 11.61 2.47 0.67
N MET A 148 10.29 2.45 0.42
CA MET A 148 9.62 3.28 -0.58
C MET A 148 8.41 3.97 0.05
N ASP A 149 8.14 5.21 -0.32
CA ASP A 149 6.92 5.89 0.12
C ASP A 149 5.68 5.34 -0.59
N TYR A 150 4.53 5.34 0.10
CA TYR A 150 3.24 5.18 -0.57
C TYR A 150 2.74 6.55 -1.04
N ASN A 151 3.10 6.93 -2.26
CA ASN A 151 2.85 8.27 -2.77
C ASN A 151 1.55 8.35 -3.59
N ILE A 152 0.40 8.38 -2.90
CA ILE A 152 -0.91 8.43 -3.57
C ILE A 152 -1.09 9.69 -4.44
N GLN A 153 -0.45 10.80 -4.08
CA GLN A 153 -0.49 12.04 -4.87
C GLN A 153 0.22 11.86 -6.22
N ARG A 154 1.33 11.12 -6.25
CA ARG A 154 2.00 10.77 -7.50
C ARG A 154 1.10 9.92 -8.40
N LEU A 155 0.37 8.95 -7.85
CA LEU A 155 -0.58 8.13 -8.61
C LEU A 155 -1.70 8.98 -9.22
N ILE A 156 -2.28 9.91 -8.44
CA ILE A 156 -3.27 10.87 -8.95
C ILE A 156 -2.69 11.72 -10.07
N GLN A 157 -1.46 12.21 -9.94
CA GLN A 157 -0.81 13.00 -10.99
C GLN A 157 -0.58 12.17 -12.26
N MET A 158 -0.10 10.93 -12.13
CA MET A 158 0.08 10.02 -13.27
C MET A 158 -1.25 9.84 -14.01
N TRP A 159 -2.34 9.58 -13.29
CA TRP A 159 -3.65 9.36 -13.90
C TRP A 159 -4.29 10.63 -14.50
N THR A 160 -4.23 11.75 -13.78
CA THR A 160 -4.84 13.00 -14.26
C THR A 160 -4.08 13.58 -15.45
N SER A 161 -2.77 13.30 -15.57
CA SER A 161 -1.98 13.71 -16.74
C SER A 161 -2.41 13.04 -18.06
N THR A 162 -3.13 11.92 -18.00
CA THR A 162 -3.67 11.21 -19.17
C THR A 162 -5.16 11.50 -19.41
N GLY A 163 -5.75 12.44 -18.66
CA GLY A 163 -7.17 12.81 -18.75
C GLY A 163 -8.08 12.05 -17.77
N GLY A 164 -7.53 11.20 -16.91
CA GLY A 164 -8.27 10.55 -15.84
C GLY A 164 -8.71 11.49 -14.72
N LYS A 165 -9.57 11.02 -13.81
CA LYS A 165 -10.04 11.78 -12.64
C LYS A 165 -9.45 11.18 -11.37
N ALA A 166 -9.16 12.03 -10.38
CA ALA A 166 -8.63 11.58 -9.09
C ALA A 166 -9.52 10.54 -8.40
N ALA A 167 -10.84 10.55 -8.62
CA ALA A 167 -11.73 9.55 -8.03
C ALA A 167 -11.61 8.15 -8.65
N ASP A 168 -11.09 8.03 -9.88
CA ASP A 168 -10.99 6.73 -10.56
C ASP A 168 -9.94 5.82 -9.90
N ILE A 169 -9.08 6.38 -9.05
CA ILE A 169 -8.03 5.65 -8.32
C ILE A 169 -8.54 5.06 -6.99
N ILE A 170 -9.82 5.26 -6.64
CA ILE A 170 -10.46 4.73 -5.42
C ILE A 170 -11.58 3.77 -5.83
N GLU A 171 -11.71 2.64 -5.13
CA GLU A 171 -12.81 1.70 -5.34
C GLU A 171 -14.17 2.36 -5.08
N PRO A 172 -15.10 2.34 -6.05
CA PRO A 172 -16.34 3.11 -5.95
C PRO A 172 -17.33 2.56 -4.93
N VAL A 173 -17.23 1.27 -4.55
CA VAL A 173 -18.19 0.63 -3.65
C VAL A 173 -17.84 0.82 -2.18
N ASP A 174 -16.55 0.76 -1.82
CA ASP A 174 -16.14 0.99 -0.44
C ASP A 174 -15.66 2.42 -0.18
N GLY A 175 -15.29 3.17 -1.22
CA GLY A 175 -14.77 4.54 -1.09
C GLY A 175 -13.45 4.60 -0.32
N PHE A 176 -12.70 3.49 -0.26
CA PHE A 176 -11.56 3.33 0.62
C PHE A 176 -10.35 2.73 -0.09
N HIS A 177 -10.50 1.54 -0.68
CA HIS A 177 -9.36 0.83 -1.24
C HIS A 177 -8.86 1.48 -2.54
N PRO A 178 -7.56 1.34 -2.86
CA PRO A 178 -7.07 1.68 -4.19
C PRO A 178 -7.77 0.82 -5.24
N SER A 179 -8.28 1.46 -6.30
CA SER A 179 -8.90 0.76 -7.41
C SER A 179 -7.92 -0.10 -8.20
N GLN A 180 -8.40 -0.92 -9.13
CA GLN A 180 -7.53 -1.63 -10.06
C GLN A 180 -6.58 -0.68 -10.83
N VAL A 181 -7.06 0.51 -11.22
CA VAL A 181 -6.24 1.52 -11.90
C VAL A 181 -5.15 2.04 -10.96
N ALA A 182 -5.48 2.33 -9.69
CA ALA A 182 -4.48 2.72 -8.70
C ALA A 182 -3.41 1.65 -8.53
N ASN A 183 -3.79 0.37 -8.43
CA ASN A 183 -2.84 -0.72 -8.26
C ASN A 183 -1.92 -0.88 -9.48
N PHE A 184 -2.43 -0.68 -10.70
CA PHE A 184 -1.63 -0.66 -11.91
C PHE A 184 -0.58 0.48 -11.89
N LEU A 185 -1.01 1.70 -11.55
CA LEU A 185 -0.12 2.86 -11.46
C LEU A 185 0.89 2.73 -10.32
N LEU A 186 0.50 2.10 -9.21
CA LEU A 186 1.39 1.80 -8.10
C LEU A 186 2.51 0.84 -8.52
N ALA A 187 2.18 -0.18 -9.33
CA ALA A 187 3.18 -1.10 -9.85
C ALA A 187 4.18 -0.41 -10.77
N GLU A 188 3.73 0.52 -11.62
CA GLU A 188 4.62 1.35 -12.44
C GLU A 188 5.51 2.25 -11.59
N TYR A 189 4.93 2.96 -10.61
CA TYR A 189 5.67 3.80 -9.67
C TYR A 189 6.73 2.99 -8.90
N TYR A 190 6.37 1.84 -8.34
CA TYR A 190 7.31 0.98 -7.62
C TYR A 190 8.39 0.41 -8.53
N TRP A 191 8.06 0.09 -9.78
CA TRP A 191 9.07 -0.32 -10.76
C TRP A 191 10.11 0.80 -10.98
N GLU A 192 9.68 2.05 -11.13
CA GLU A 192 10.59 3.19 -11.24
C GLU A 192 11.44 3.37 -9.97
N GLU A 193 10.84 3.32 -8.79
CA GLU A 193 11.54 3.51 -7.52
C GLU A 193 12.57 2.40 -7.25
N MET A 194 12.22 1.14 -7.51
CA MET A 194 13.15 0.02 -7.37
C MET A 194 14.38 0.18 -8.29
N ASN A 195 14.17 0.63 -9.54
CA ASN A 195 15.27 0.87 -10.47
C ASN A 195 16.19 2.03 -10.04
N LYS A 196 15.66 3.02 -9.32
CA LYS A 196 16.45 4.12 -8.73
C LYS A 196 17.22 3.66 -7.49
N LEU A 197 16.57 2.90 -6.61
CA LEU A 197 17.16 2.44 -5.35
C LEU A 197 18.24 1.39 -5.56
N VAL A 198 18.03 0.47 -6.50
CA VAL A 198 18.97 -0.60 -6.81
C VAL A 198 19.20 -0.68 -8.32
N PRO A 199 20.02 0.24 -8.89
CA PRO A 199 20.36 0.20 -10.30
C PRO A 199 21.04 -1.14 -10.59
N SER A 200 20.47 -1.94 -11.51
CA SER A 200 20.86 -3.31 -11.88
C SER A 200 20.15 -4.48 -11.17
N LEU A 201 19.19 -4.21 -10.29
CA LEU A 201 18.34 -5.28 -9.72
C LEU A 201 17.67 -6.12 -10.80
N PHE A 202 17.15 -5.45 -11.83
CA PHE A 202 16.53 -6.09 -12.98
C PHE A 202 17.50 -6.14 -14.16
N ARG A 203 17.67 -7.33 -14.73
CA ARG A 203 18.45 -7.52 -15.96
C ARG A 203 17.59 -8.22 -17.00
N LYS A 204 17.61 -7.67 -18.22
CA LYS A 204 16.95 -8.31 -19.36
C LYS A 204 17.71 -9.59 -19.72
N ASN A 205 17.03 -10.73 -19.69
CA ASN A 205 17.61 -11.99 -20.14
C ASN A 205 17.80 -11.95 -21.67
N PRO A 206 19.04 -12.13 -22.19
CA PRO A 206 19.31 -12.07 -23.63
C PRO A 206 18.64 -13.20 -24.43
N HIS A 207 18.25 -14.29 -23.77
CA HIS A 207 17.61 -15.45 -24.41
C HIS A 207 16.07 -15.36 -24.47
N ASN A 208 15.46 -14.24 -24.10
CA ASN A 208 13.99 -14.11 -24.12
C ASN A 208 13.37 -14.47 -25.47
N ALA A 209 14.02 -14.09 -26.59
CA ALA A 209 13.53 -14.43 -27.93
C ALA A 209 13.63 -15.94 -28.23
N GLU A 210 14.68 -16.60 -27.76
CA GLU A 210 14.89 -18.04 -27.90
C GLU A 210 13.89 -18.84 -27.05
N ILE A 211 13.69 -18.43 -25.80
CA ILE A 211 12.70 -19.03 -24.89
C ILE A 211 11.31 -18.97 -25.53
N LYS A 212 10.89 -17.79 -26.01
CA LYS A 212 9.59 -17.64 -26.68
C LYS A 212 9.47 -18.52 -27.93
N LYS A 213 10.55 -18.66 -28.71
CA LYS A 213 10.56 -19.51 -29.90
C LYS A 213 10.41 -21.00 -29.57
N LEU A 214 11.04 -21.46 -28.49
CA LEU A 214 11.06 -22.88 -28.12
C LEU A 214 9.86 -23.29 -27.26
N PHE A 215 9.39 -22.40 -26.38
CA PHE A 215 8.40 -22.72 -25.35
C PHE A 215 7.10 -21.92 -25.48
N GLY A 216 6.96 -21.04 -26.48
CA GLY A 216 5.73 -20.30 -26.73
C GLY A 216 5.34 -19.38 -25.56
N ASP A 217 4.15 -19.60 -25.02
CA ASP A 217 3.60 -18.92 -23.84
C ASP A 217 4.05 -19.54 -22.50
N GLN A 218 4.93 -20.54 -22.56
CA GLN A 218 5.51 -21.22 -21.40
C GLN A 218 4.46 -21.94 -20.51
N GLY A 219 3.30 -22.28 -21.07
CA GLY A 219 2.22 -22.98 -20.37
C GLY A 219 1.13 -22.08 -19.77
N GLY A 220 1.23 -20.75 -19.92
CA GLY A 220 0.18 -19.79 -19.58
C GLY A 220 -0.18 -19.64 -18.08
N TYR A 221 -0.94 -18.58 -17.79
CA TYR A 221 -1.75 -18.34 -16.58
C TYR A 221 -2.99 -17.52 -16.96
#